data_AF-A0A9W8BZU3-F1
#
_entry.id   AF-A0A9W8BZU3-F1
#
_cell.length_a   1.000
_cell.length_b   1.000
_cell.length_c   1.000
_cell.angle_alpha   90.00
_cell.angle_beta   90.00
_cell.angle_gamma   90.00
#
_symmetry.space_group_name_H-M   'P 1'
#
loop_
_entity.id
_entity.type
_entity.pdbx_description
1 polymer ?
#
loop_
_entity_poly.entity_id
_entity_poly.type
_entity_poly.pdbx_seq_one_letter_code
_entity_poly.pdbx_strand_id
1 'polypeptide(L)'
;MVCIVCHESQFTAPSQSVSHPVALQCGHVFHKPCIEGWFRSSDGPSCPLCHKPHTASFLTLYVDEANSASNGSTSSRPTAQGRAAPVHDDMDDMYARMAQMSMAGDDSLMHMALQGNMYMLQDEMEELTEEKDMLEERVQDLESDVACAKSRADALQMEVNRLAKISHAHKTHIRSLQQNLEEKKQQLRYYGVY
;
A
#
# COMPACT_ATOMS: atom_id res chain seq x y z
N MET A 1 12.48 6.91 -6.24
CA MET A 1 11.98 7.50 -4.98
C MET A 1 13.14 8.21 -4.30
N VAL A 2 12.94 9.36 -3.64
CA VAL A 2 13.99 10.12 -2.94
C VAL A 2 13.58 10.29 -1.49
N CYS A 3 14.47 10.05 -0.53
CA CYS A 3 14.20 10.36 0.87
C CYS A 3 14.32 11.86 1.09
N ILE A 4 13.28 12.53 1.59
CA ILE A 4 13.34 13.99 1.82
C ILE A 4 14.15 14.39 3.07
N VAL A 5 14.57 13.44 3.90
CA VAL A 5 15.38 13.75 5.09
C VAL A 5 16.87 13.87 4.72
N CYS A 6 17.39 12.95 3.89
CA CYS A 6 18.79 12.97 3.44
C CYS A 6 18.96 13.36 1.96
N HIS A 7 17.87 13.47 1.21
CA HIS A 7 17.82 13.82 -0.22
C HIS A 7 18.44 12.78 -1.16
N GLU A 8 18.73 11.58 -0.66
CA GLU A 8 19.30 10.48 -1.46
C GLU A 8 18.20 9.61 -2.10
N SER A 9 18.48 9.14 -3.32
CA SER A 9 17.56 8.30 -4.12
C SER A 9 17.81 6.80 -3.97
N GLN A 10 18.90 6.41 -3.31
CA GLN A 10 19.37 5.03 -3.23
C GLN A 10 18.76 4.34 -2.01
N PHE A 11 17.90 3.36 -2.27
CA PHE A 11 17.25 2.52 -1.25
C PHE A 11 17.69 1.04 -1.34
N THR A 12 18.70 0.72 -2.17
CA THR A 12 19.22 -0.62 -2.42
C THR A 12 20.76 -0.65 -2.38
N ALA A 13 21.34 -1.81 -2.06
CA ALA A 13 22.77 -2.02 -1.80
C ALA A 13 23.57 -2.30 -3.09
N PRO A 14 24.87 -1.95 -3.15
CA PRO A 14 25.85 -2.93 -2.69
C PRO A 14 27.04 -2.32 -1.92
N SER A 15 27.40 -2.96 -0.80
CA SER A 15 28.70 -2.91 -0.12
C SER A 15 29.06 -1.81 0.91
N GLN A 16 28.23 -0.81 1.25
CA GLN A 16 28.47 0.02 2.45
C GLN A 16 27.17 0.67 2.99
N SER A 17 26.82 0.35 4.25
CA SER A 17 25.71 0.88 5.08
C SER A 17 24.36 1.11 4.37
N VAL A 18 23.65 0.02 4.10
CA VAL A 18 22.31 -0.02 3.49
C VAL A 18 21.25 0.40 4.51
N SER A 19 20.32 1.27 4.13
CA SER A 19 19.12 1.52 4.93
C SER A 19 17.85 1.19 4.15
N HIS A 20 17.04 0.30 4.72
CA HIS A 20 15.79 -0.13 4.07
C HIS A 20 14.79 1.03 4.02
N PRO A 21 14.04 1.17 2.90
CA PRO A 21 12.91 2.07 2.84
C PRO A 21 11.86 1.62 3.85
N VAL A 22 11.30 2.58 4.58
CA VAL A 22 10.22 2.37 5.53
C VAL A 22 9.07 3.31 5.25
N ALA A 23 7.84 2.82 5.35
CA ALA A 23 6.63 3.62 5.23
C ALA A 23 6.02 3.91 6.61
N LEU A 24 5.58 5.15 6.80
CA LEU A 24 4.76 5.54 7.95
C LEU A 24 3.28 5.19 7.69
N GLN A 25 2.44 5.23 8.73
CA GLN A 25 0.97 5.07 8.61
C GLN A 25 0.31 6.04 7.63
N CYS A 26 0.94 7.20 7.40
CA CYS A 26 0.47 8.18 6.42
C CYS A 26 0.87 7.85 4.97
N GLY A 27 1.55 6.73 4.71
CA GLY A 27 1.99 6.27 3.39
C GLY A 27 3.29 6.87 2.88
N HIS A 28 3.90 7.83 3.61
CA HIS A 28 5.16 8.44 3.20
C HIS A 28 6.37 7.56 3.51
N VAL A 29 7.34 7.51 2.59
CA VAL A 29 8.48 6.59 2.60
C VAL A 29 9.80 7.33 2.87
N PHE A 30 10.63 6.79 3.77
CA PHE A 30 11.92 7.34 4.18
C PHE A 30 12.94 6.23 4.38
N HIS A 31 14.23 6.56 4.52
CA HIS A 31 15.20 5.60 5.06
C HIS A 31 14.94 5.39 6.55
N LYS A 32 15.05 4.14 7.01
CA LYS A 32 14.92 3.80 8.44
C LYS A 32 15.73 4.70 9.41
N PRO A 33 17.06 4.91 9.23
CA PRO A 33 17.83 5.76 10.14
C PRO A 33 17.44 7.24 10.05
N CYS A 34 16.99 7.70 8.88
CA CYS A 34 16.56 9.08 8.71
C CYS A 34 15.31 9.39 9.53
N ILE A 35 14.32 8.51 9.48
CA ILE A 35 13.07 8.74 10.21
C ILE A 35 13.21 8.45 11.71
N GLU A 36 14.06 7.49 12.10
CA GLU A 36 14.41 7.26 13.50
C GLU A 36 15.16 8.46 14.10
N GLY A 37 16.09 9.06 13.34
CA GLY A 37 16.81 10.28 13.77
C GLY A 37 15.88 11.48 13.91
N TRP A 38 14.92 11.61 13.00
CA TRP A 38 13.87 12.64 13.08
C TRP A 38 13.06 12.51 14.37
N PHE A 39 12.53 11.33 14.68
CA PHE A 39 11.74 11.11 15.89
C PHE A 39 12.52 11.32 17.20
N ARG A 40 13.84 11.12 17.19
CA ARG A 40 14.69 11.42 18.35
C ARG A 40 14.96 12.90 18.55
N SER A 41 14.86 13.69 17.48
CA SER A 41 15.21 15.12 17.47
C SER A 41 13.98 16.04 17.57
N SER A 42 12.78 15.50 17.35
CA SER A 42 11.52 16.25 17.41
C SER A 42 10.81 16.07 18.76
N ASP A 43 9.93 17.01 19.11
CA ASP A 43 9.06 16.98 20.31
C ASP A 43 7.98 15.86 20.28
N GLY A 44 8.12 14.89 19.39
CA GLY A 44 7.20 13.76 19.22
C GLY A 44 7.29 13.11 17.83
N PRO A 45 6.88 11.83 17.69
CA PRO A 45 6.92 11.10 16.44
C PRO A 45 5.86 11.63 15.46
N SER A 46 6.30 12.43 14.48
CA SER A 46 5.44 13.01 13.45
C SER A 46 6.09 12.91 12.07
N CYS A 47 5.26 12.73 11.04
CA CYS A 47 5.76 12.64 9.66
C CYS A 47 6.40 13.97 9.20
N PRO A 48 7.63 13.97 8.66
CA PRO A 48 8.27 15.19 8.13
C PRO A 48 7.52 15.86 6.97
N LEU A 49 6.66 15.12 6.25
CA LEU A 49 5.95 15.63 5.07
C LEU A 49 4.55 16.17 5.38
N CYS A 50 3.81 15.49 6.25
CA CYS A 50 2.40 15.82 6.50
C CYS A 50 2.09 16.12 7.96
N HIS A 51 3.09 16.09 8.83
CA HIS A 51 2.99 16.38 10.28
C HIS A 51 1.97 15.52 11.05
N LYS A 52 1.42 14.47 10.43
CA LYS A 52 0.53 13.55 11.12
C LYS A 52 1.29 12.81 12.23
N PRO A 53 0.72 12.69 13.44
CA PRO A 53 1.31 11.93 14.53
C PRO A 53 1.42 10.45 14.13
N HIS A 54 2.43 9.78 14.64
CA HIS A 54 2.70 8.39 14.31
C HIS A 54 3.02 7.59 15.57
N THR A 55 2.36 6.45 15.74
CA THR A 55 2.76 5.46 16.75
C THR A 55 3.95 4.69 16.17
N ALA A 56 5.01 4.45 16.94
CA ALA A 56 6.38 4.16 16.51
C ALA A 56 6.64 2.90 15.64
N SER A 57 5.64 2.34 14.97
CA SER A 57 5.73 1.19 14.07
C SER A 57 5.85 1.61 12.61
N PHE A 58 6.93 1.21 11.96
CA PHE A 58 7.18 1.44 10.53
C PHE A 58 7.03 0.14 9.72
N LEU A 59 6.51 0.26 8.50
CA LEU A 59 6.46 -0.86 7.54
C LEU A 59 7.76 -0.88 6.72
N THR A 60 8.56 -1.95 6.83
CA THR A 60 9.77 -2.11 6.02
C THR A 60 9.39 -2.56 4.61
N LEU A 61 9.86 -1.83 3.60
CA LEU A 61 9.61 -2.12 2.19
C LEU A 61 10.82 -2.84 1.59
N TYR A 62 10.56 -3.89 0.81
CA TYR A 62 11.57 -4.57 0.01
C TYR A 62 11.43 -4.12 -1.44
N VAL A 63 12.55 -3.75 -2.07
CA VAL A 63 12.57 -3.37 -3.49
C VAL A 63 13.30 -4.49 -4.23
N ASP A 64 12.56 -5.29 -5.00
CA ASP A 64 13.14 -6.33 -5.84
C ASP A 64 13.82 -5.69 -7.06
N GLU A 65 15.12 -5.97 -7.24
CA GLU A 65 15.87 -5.57 -8.43
C GLU A 65 15.53 -6.48 -9.61
N ALA A 66 14.31 -6.36 -10.12
CA ALA A 66 13.87 -7.03 -11.34
C ALA A 66 13.77 -6.06 -12.53
N ASN A 67 14.82 -5.27 -12.79
CA ASN A 67 15.16 -4.84 -14.15
C ASN A 67 16.52 -4.12 -14.24
N SER A 68 17.58 -4.85 -14.58
CA SER A 68 18.71 -4.30 -15.34
C SER A 68 19.37 -5.45 -16.10
N ALA A 69 19.22 -5.40 -17.42
CA ALA A 69 19.52 -6.47 -18.36
C ALA A 69 21.01 -6.83 -18.47
N SER A 70 21.22 -8.10 -18.81
CA SER A 70 22.27 -8.62 -19.72
C SER A 70 23.74 -8.33 -19.39
N ASN A 71 24.46 -9.37 -18.97
CA ASN A 71 25.54 -9.90 -19.79
C ASN A 71 25.85 -11.35 -19.41
N GLY A 72 25.82 -12.22 -20.41
CA GLY A 72 26.24 -13.60 -20.24
C GLY A 72 27.73 -13.71 -19.98
N SER A 73 28.13 -14.80 -19.33
CA SER A 73 29.17 -15.73 -19.79
C SER A 73 29.44 -16.80 -18.73
N THR A 74 29.20 -18.05 -19.13
CA THR A 74 30.09 -19.20 -18.98
C THR A 74 30.60 -19.64 -17.60
N SER A 75 30.43 -20.95 -17.36
CA SER A 75 31.36 -21.87 -16.67
C SER A 75 31.85 -21.47 -15.27
N SER A 76 31.64 -22.31 -14.26
CA SER A 76 32.44 -23.54 -14.16
C SER A 76 31.84 -24.55 -13.19
N ARG A 77 31.69 -25.75 -13.71
CA ARG A 77 31.48 -27.03 -13.02
C ARG A 77 32.80 -27.45 -12.35
N PRO A 78 32.84 -27.83 -11.06
CA PRO A 78 33.99 -28.54 -10.52
C PRO A 78 33.89 -30.02 -10.91
N THR A 79 34.90 -30.47 -11.64
CA THR A 79 35.18 -31.87 -11.92
C THR A 79 36.18 -32.34 -10.87
N ALA A 80 35.87 -33.36 -10.07
CA ALA A 80 36.85 -34.06 -9.26
C ALA A 80 36.53 -35.56 -9.23
N GLN A 81 37.37 -36.30 -9.93
CA GLN A 81 37.48 -37.76 -9.91
C GLN A 81 38.02 -38.24 -8.56
N GLY A 82 37.59 -39.41 -8.09
CA GLY A 82 38.37 -40.13 -7.08
C GLY A 82 37.70 -41.26 -6.31
N ARG A 83 37.84 -42.47 -6.87
CA ARG A 83 37.94 -43.78 -6.17
C ARG A 83 36.67 -44.42 -5.58
N ALA A 84 36.35 -45.57 -6.15
CA ALA A 84 35.48 -46.60 -5.61
C ALA A 84 36.11 -47.29 -4.39
N ALA A 85 35.33 -47.43 -3.34
CA ALA A 85 35.44 -48.51 -2.36
C ALA A 85 34.04 -49.16 -2.24
N PRO A 86 33.92 -50.49 -2.15
CA PRO A 86 32.65 -51.17 -2.05
C PRO A 86 32.15 -51.12 -0.61
N VAL A 87 31.01 -50.46 -0.38
CA VAL A 87 30.28 -50.56 0.90
C VAL A 87 28.81 -50.78 0.53
N HIS A 88 28.47 -52.06 0.36
CA HIS A 88 27.10 -52.53 0.36
C HIS A 88 26.79 -52.93 1.81
N ASP A 89 25.56 -52.63 2.27
CA ASP A 89 24.91 -53.09 3.52
C ASP A 89 24.90 -52.19 4.77
N ASP A 90 24.79 -50.85 4.66
CA ASP A 90 24.53 -49.96 5.84
C ASP A 90 23.21 -49.16 5.78
N MET A 91 22.55 -49.04 4.63
CA MET A 91 21.28 -48.31 4.51
C MET A 91 20.09 -49.10 5.06
N ASP A 92 20.15 -50.44 4.97
CA ASP A 92 19.11 -51.31 5.52
C ASP A 92 19.16 -51.36 7.05
N ASP A 93 20.35 -51.24 7.68
CA ASP A 93 20.48 -51.17 9.14
C ASP A 93 19.99 -49.82 9.69
N MET A 94 20.24 -48.71 8.97
CA MET A 94 19.69 -47.41 9.34
C MET A 94 18.16 -47.36 9.20
N TYR A 95 17.61 -47.91 8.11
CA TYR A 95 16.16 -48.04 7.93
C TYR A 95 15.53 -48.99 8.96
N ALA A 96 16.21 -50.09 9.29
CA ALA A 96 15.77 -51.02 10.34
C ALA A 96 15.81 -50.38 11.73
N ARG A 97 16.80 -49.54 12.04
CA ARG A 97 16.87 -48.80 13.31
C ARG A 97 15.84 -47.69 13.40
N MET A 98 15.53 -46.97 12.31
CA MET A 98 14.39 -46.05 12.27
C MET A 98 13.05 -46.78 12.44
N ALA A 99 12.89 -47.94 11.79
CA ALA A 99 11.69 -48.77 11.94
C ALA A 99 11.55 -49.35 13.36
N GLN A 100 12.66 -49.67 14.03
CA GLN A 100 12.67 -50.13 15.43
C GLN A 100 12.40 -48.99 16.43
N MET A 101 12.84 -47.75 16.16
CA MET A 101 12.47 -46.58 16.97
C MET A 101 10.99 -46.22 16.83
N SER A 102 10.36 -46.54 15.69
CA SER A 102 8.91 -46.36 15.45
C SER A 102 8.02 -47.33 16.23
N MET A 103 8.57 -48.34 16.92
CA MET A 103 7.79 -49.36 17.63
C MET A 103 7.85 -49.22 19.17
N ALA A 104 8.65 -48.29 19.69
CA ALA A 104 8.86 -48.09 21.13
C ALA A 104 8.54 -46.68 21.64
N GLY A 105 7.89 -45.84 20.82
CA GLY A 105 7.49 -44.48 21.19
C GLY A 105 5.98 -44.39 21.40
N ASP A 106 5.55 -43.54 22.33
CA ASP A 106 4.17 -43.10 22.55
C ASP A 106 3.59 -42.39 21.30
N ASP A 107 3.40 -43.11 20.20
CA ASP A 107 2.77 -42.61 18.96
C ASP A 107 1.36 -42.06 19.25
N SER A 108 0.71 -42.59 20.28
CA SER A 108 -0.59 -42.15 20.77
C SER A 108 -0.56 -40.69 21.28
N LEU A 109 0.51 -40.27 21.98
CA LEU A 109 0.62 -38.91 22.54
C LEU A 109 0.88 -37.88 21.44
N MET A 110 1.75 -38.22 20.47
CA MET A 110 2.04 -37.37 19.32
C MET A 110 0.83 -37.24 18.39
N HIS A 111 0.10 -38.34 18.15
CA HIS A 111 -1.14 -38.32 17.38
C HIS A 111 -2.20 -37.44 18.05
N MET A 112 -2.35 -37.53 19.39
CA MET A 112 -3.29 -36.70 20.14
C MET A 112 -2.93 -35.21 20.08
N ALA A 113 -1.65 -34.86 20.19
CA ALA A 113 -1.19 -33.47 20.08
C ALA A 113 -1.39 -32.90 18.67
N LEU A 114 -1.07 -33.67 17.62
CA LEU A 114 -1.29 -33.26 16.23
C LEU A 114 -2.78 -33.12 15.91
N GLN A 115 -3.60 -34.05 16.40
CA GLN A 115 -5.05 -34.00 16.25
C GLN A 115 -5.65 -32.80 16.99
N GLY A 116 -5.13 -32.46 18.18
CA GLY A 116 -5.51 -31.25 18.92
C GLY A 116 -5.18 -29.97 18.13
N ASN A 117 -3.96 -29.87 17.59
CA ASN A 117 -3.58 -28.73 16.75
C ASN A 117 -4.43 -28.63 15.48
N MET A 118 -4.79 -29.76 14.88
CA MET A 118 -5.68 -29.79 13.72
C MET A 118 -7.07 -29.24 14.06
N TYR A 119 -7.64 -29.58 15.21
CA TYR A 119 -8.93 -29.02 15.65
C TYR A 119 -8.85 -27.52 15.93
N MET A 120 -7.79 -27.04 16.59
CA MET A 120 -7.61 -25.60 16.83
C MET A 120 -7.45 -24.81 15.52
N LEU A 121 -6.70 -25.35 14.56
CA LEU A 121 -6.56 -24.74 13.24
C LEU A 121 -7.87 -24.76 12.45
N GLN A 122 -8.69 -25.80 12.60
CA GLN A 122 -10.02 -25.85 11.99
C GLN A 122 -10.95 -24.79 12.57
N ASP A 123 -10.93 -24.60 13.89
CA ASP A 123 -11.70 -23.57 14.59
C ASP A 123 -11.26 -22.15 14.16
N GLU A 124 -9.95 -21.89 14.12
CA GLU A 124 -9.40 -20.62 13.62
C GLU A 124 -9.75 -20.37 12.15
N MET A 125 -9.77 -21.41 11.31
CA MET A 125 -10.22 -21.31 9.93
C MET A 125 -11.70 -20.97 9.81
N GLU A 126 -12.55 -21.50 10.69
CA GLU A 126 -13.99 -21.21 10.73
C GLU A 126 -14.22 -19.75 11.16
N GLU A 127 -13.57 -19.30 12.24
CA GLU A 127 -13.65 -17.90 12.72
C GLU A 127 -13.20 -16.90 11.65
N LEU A 128 -12.06 -17.15 10.98
CA LEU A 128 -11.58 -16.31 9.90
C LEU A 128 -12.51 -16.31 8.68
N THR A 129 -13.23 -17.41 8.44
CA THR A 129 -14.21 -17.49 7.36
C THR A 129 -15.42 -16.62 7.67
N GLU A 130 -15.94 -16.66 8.90
CA GLU A 130 -17.02 -15.78 9.33
C GLU A 130 -16.62 -14.30 9.29
N GLU A 131 -15.41 -13.96 9.73
CA GLU A 131 -14.89 -12.59 9.64
C GLU A 131 -14.80 -12.12 8.19
N LYS A 132 -14.32 -12.98 7.29
CA LYS A 132 -14.25 -12.69 5.86
C LYS A 132 -15.65 -12.40 5.29
N ASP A 133 -16.64 -13.22 5.62
CA ASP A 133 -18.00 -13.06 5.11
C ASP A 133 -18.64 -11.74 5.61
N MET A 134 -18.42 -11.38 6.88
CA MET A 134 -18.86 -10.08 7.42
C MET A 134 -18.16 -8.90 6.72
N LEU A 135 -16.88 -9.02 6.42
CA LEU A 135 -16.13 -7.99 5.71
C LEU A 135 -16.60 -7.85 4.25
N GLU A 136 -16.93 -8.96 3.59
CA GLU A 136 -17.50 -8.95 2.23
C GLU A 136 -18.86 -8.24 2.19
N GLU A 137 -19.76 -8.52 3.15
CA GLU A 137 -21.03 -7.79 3.29
C GLU A 137 -20.79 -6.29 3.52
N ARG A 138 -19.84 -5.94 4.40
CA ARG A 138 -19.49 -4.54 4.67
C ARG A 138 -18.94 -3.81 3.46
N VAL A 139 -18.14 -4.49 2.63
CA VAL A 139 -17.63 -3.94 1.37
C VAL A 139 -18.78 -3.68 0.41
N GLN A 140 -19.72 -4.62 0.27
CA GLN A 140 -20.88 -4.47 -0.58
C GLN A 140 -21.76 -3.28 -0.18
N ASP A 141 -22.00 -3.09 1.12
CA ASP A 141 -22.72 -1.93 1.66
C ASP A 141 -22.01 -0.62 1.32
N LEU A 142 -20.70 -0.55 1.55
CA LEU A 142 -19.90 0.63 1.24
C LEU A 142 -19.89 0.95 -0.26
N GLU A 143 -19.87 -0.06 -1.12
CA GLU A 143 -19.97 0.12 -2.58
C GLU A 143 -21.32 0.73 -2.97
N SER A 144 -22.41 0.26 -2.36
CA SER A 144 -23.75 0.83 -2.55
C SER A 144 -23.82 2.29 -2.08
N ASP A 145 -23.27 2.60 -0.91
CA ASP A 145 -23.20 3.96 -0.38
C ASP A 145 -22.40 4.89 -1.29
N VAL A 146 -21.25 4.42 -1.80
CA VAL A 146 -20.43 5.16 -2.76
C VAL A 146 -21.21 5.42 -4.05
N ALA A 147 -21.96 4.44 -4.57
CA ALA A 147 -22.79 4.62 -5.76
C ALA A 147 -23.92 5.66 -5.54
N CYS A 148 -24.57 5.63 -4.36
CA CYS A 148 -25.58 6.62 -3.98
C CYS A 148 -24.97 8.03 -3.86
N ALA A 149 -23.81 8.14 -3.20
CA ALA A 149 -23.11 9.40 -3.04
C ALA A 149 -22.67 10.00 -4.39
N LYS A 150 -22.17 9.18 -5.33
CA LYS A 150 -21.82 9.59 -6.69
C LYS A 150 -23.03 10.14 -7.43
N SER A 151 -24.15 9.42 -7.41
CA SER A 151 -25.39 9.87 -8.06
C SER A 151 -25.87 11.22 -7.53
N ARG A 152 -25.76 11.44 -6.20
CA ARG A 152 -26.06 12.74 -5.58
C ARG A 152 -25.10 13.84 -6.01
N ALA A 153 -23.81 13.54 -6.11
CA ALA A 153 -22.79 14.49 -6.56
C ALA A 153 -23.06 14.93 -8.01
N ASP A 154 -23.40 13.99 -8.90
CA ASP A 154 -23.74 14.28 -10.29
C ASP A 154 -24.99 15.17 -10.40
N ALA A 155 -26.03 14.89 -9.61
CA ALA A 155 -27.23 15.73 -9.56
C ALA A 155 -26.91 17.18 -9.11
N LEU A 156 -26.09 17.35 -8.08
CA LEU A 156 -25.64 18.66 -7.63
C LEU A 156 -24.77 19.36 -8.68
N GLN A 157 -23.91 18.62 -9.38
CA GLN A 157 -23.09 19.17 -10.46
C GLN A 157 -23.95 19.68 -11.62
N MET A 158 -25.02 18.96 -11.98
CA MET A 158 -25.98 19.44 -12.97
C MET A 158 -26.66 20.74 -12.53
N GLU A 159 -27.03 20.86 -11.26
CA GLU A 159 -27.68 22.06 -10.73
C GLU A 159 -26.71 23.26 -10.69
N VAL A 160 -25.46 23.05 -10.27
CA VAL A 160 -24.41 24.08 -10.34
C VAL A 160 -24.23 24.57 -11.77
N ASN A 161 -24.17 23.65 -12.75
CA ASN A 161 -24.05 24.01 -14.16
C ASN A 161 -25.27 24.80 -14.67
N ARG A 162 -26.48 24.45 -14.22
CA ARG A 162 -27.72 25.17 -14.53
C ARG A 162 -27.68 26.60 -13.98
N LEU A 163 -27.33 26.76 -12.71
CA LEU A 163 -27.21 28.06 -12.04
C LEU A 163 -26.12 28.92 -12.68
N ALA A 164 -24.99 28.33 -13.09
CA ALA A 164 -23.93 29.04 -13.78
C ALA A 164 -24.41 29.64 -15.12
N LYS A 165 -25.20 28.90 -15.89
CA LYS A 165 -25.82 29.40 -17.14
C LYS A 165 -26.76 30.58 -16.88
N ILE A 166 -27.62 30.47 -15.86
CA ILE A 166 -28.54 31.55 -15.48
C ILE A 166 -27.76 32.79 -15.01
N SER A 167 -26.75 32.60 -14.15
CA SER A 167 -25.88 33.67 -13.69
C SER A 167 -25.20 34.38 -14.87
N HIS A 168 -24.73 33.63 -15.86
CA HIS A 168 -24.12 34.20 -17.07
C HIS A 168 -25.13 35.04 -17.86
N ALA A 169 -26.35 34.53 -18.10
CA ALA A 169 -27.42 35.26 -18.79
C ALA A 169 -27.82 36.55 -18.06
N HIS A 170 -27.88 36.52 -16.72
CA HIS A 170 -28.14 37.71 -15.93
C HIS A 170 -26.99 38.73 -16.05
N LYS A 171 -25.74 38.27 -16.01
CA LYS A 171 -24.56 39.15 -16.18
C LYS A 171 -24.55 39.84 -17.54
N THR A 172 -24.90 39.13 -18.62
CA THR A 172 -24.96 39.74 -19.96
C THR A 172 -26.11 40.74 -20.07
N HIS A 173 -27.28 40.42 -19.52
CA HIS A 173 -28.42 41.34 -19.48
C HIS A 173 -28.11 42.63 -18.70
N ILE A 174 -27.48 42.51 -17.53
CA ILE A 174 -27.04 43.66 -16.73
C ILE A 174 -26.09 44.55 -17.53
N ARG A 175 -25.10 43.97 -18.24
CA ARG A 175 -24.19 44.76 -19.09
C ARG A 175 -24.92 45.49 -20.21
N SER A 176 -25.88 44.85 -20.88
CA SER A 176 -26.68 45.49 -21.92
C SER A 176 -27.51 46.65 -21.36
N LEU A 177 -28.14 46.47 -20.20
CA LEU A 177 -28.88 47.55 -19.53
C LEU A 177 -27.97 48.71 -19.13
N GLN A 178 -26.77 48.44 -18.62
CA GLN A 178 -25.78 49.46 -18.29
C GLN A 178 -25.36 50.27 -19.53
N GLN A 179 -25.13 49.60 -20.66
CA GLN A 179 -24.82 50.25 -21.92
C GLN A 179 -25.97 51.15 -22.40
N ASN A 180 -27.19 50.62 -22.45
CA ASN A 180 -28.37 51.40 -22.86
C ASN A 180 -28.59 52.63 -21.97
N LEU A 181 -28.33 52.50 -20.66
CA LEU A 181 -28.45 53.59 -19.71
C LEU A 181 -27.39 54.67 -19.96
N GLU A 182 -26.16 54.28 -20.30
CA GLU A 182 -25.10 55.23 -20.66
C GLU A 182 -25.36 55.94 -21.99
N GLU A 183 -25.88 55.21 -22.99
CA GLU A 183 -26.31 55.79 -24.28
C GLU A 183 -27.43 56.82 -24.06
N LYS A 184 -28.44 56.49 -23.25
CA LYS A 184 -29.52 57.42 -22.86
C LYS A 184 -28.96 58.67 -22.15
N LYS A 185 -28.00 58.51 -21.23
CA LYS A 185 -27.34 59.65 -20.57
C LYS A 185 -26.59 60.52 -21.57
N GLN A 186 -25.85 59.92 -22.51
CA GLN A 186 -25.14 60.65 -23.57
C GLN A 186 -26.11 61.43 -24.46
N GLN A 187 -27.24 60.83 -24.84
CA GLN A 187 -28.29 61.51 -25.61
C GLN A 187 -28.84 62.71 -24.85
N LEU A 188 -29.17 62.57 -23.55
CA LEU A 188 -29.65 63.69 -22.74
C LEU A 188 -28.61 64.83 -22.64
N ARG A 189 -27.32 64.48 -22.50
CA ARG A 189 -26.23 65.46 -22.53
C ARG A 189 -26.17 66.20 -23.87
N TYR A 190 -26.35 65.50 -24.99
CA TYR A 190 -26.31 66.09 -26.33
C TYR A 190 -27.48 67.07 -26.58
N TYR A 191 -28.69 66.74 -26.13
CA TYR A 191 -29.88 67.59 -26.32
C TYR A 191 -29.98 68.75 -25.31
N GLY A 192 -28.99 68.96 -24.43
CA GLY A 192 -28.98 70.07 -23.49
C GLY A 192 -30.09 70.00 -22.43
N VAL A 193 -30.65 68.82 -22.20
CA VAL A 193 -31.63 68.57 -21.12
C VAL A 193 -30.86 68.23 -19.86
N TYR A 194 -30.22 69.22 -19.26
CA TYR A 194 -29.66 69.17 -17.91
C TYR A 194 -29.97 70.47 -17.18
#